data_AF-A0A7J8NNM8-F1
#
_entry.id   AF-A0A7J8NNM8-F1
#
_cell.length_a   1.000
_cell.length_b   1.000
_cell.length_c   1.000
_cell.angle_alpha   90.00
_cell.angle_beta   90.00
_cell.angle_gamma   90.00
#
_symmetry.space_group_name_H-M   'P 1'
#
loop_
_entity.id
_entity.type
_entity.pdbx_description
1 polymer ?
#
loop_
_entity_poly.entity_id
_entity_poly.type
_entity_poly.pdbx_seq_one_letter_code
_entity_poly.pdbx_strand_id
1 'polypeptide(L)'
;HSLCFSPNRYWLCAATEQGIKIWDLESKSIVEDLKVDLKAEAEKSDVTDIGNKKKVIYCTSLNWSADGSTLFSGYTDGVIRVWGIGRY
;
A
#
# COMPACT_ATOMS: atom_id res chain seq x y z
N HIS A 1 0.12 -6.10 -8.47
CA HIS A 1 -0.04 -7.28 -7.59
C HIS A 1 1.33 -7.73 -7.14
N SER A 2 1.55 -7.85 -5.83
CA SER A 2 2.85 -8.22 -5.26
C SER A 2 2.66 -8.74 -3.82
N LEU A 3 3.61 -9.55 -3.36
CA LEU A 3 3.66 -10.14 -2.02
C LEU A 3 5.07 -9.98 -1.47
N CYS A 4 5.22 -9.68 -0.18
CA CYS A 4 6.52 -9.73 0.49
C CYS A 4 6.37 -10.05 1.98
N PHE A 5 7.40 -10.68 2.54
CA PHE A 5 7.48 -10.93 3.97
C PHE A 5 8.13 -9.75 4.68
N SER A 6 7.69 -9.47 5.90
CA SER A 6 8.41 -8.54 6.76
C SER A 6 9.78 -9.13 7.14
N PRO A 7 10.87 -8.34 7.14
CA PRO A 7 12.19 -8.83 7.50
C PRO A 7 12.38 -9.04 9.01
N ASN A 8 11.51 -8.46 9.85
CA ASN A 8 11.68 -8.43 11.31
C ASN A 8 10.50 -9.00 12.11
N ARG A 9 9.37 -9.27 11.45
CA ARG A 9 8.13 -9.78 12.07
C ARG A 9 7.62 -10.94 11.24
N TYR A 10 6.85 -11.84 11.87
CA TYR A 10 6.25 -12.98 11.19
C TYR A 10 5.01 -12.56 10.38
N TRP A 11 5.19 -11.56 9.52
CA TRP A 11 4.13 -10.88 8.79
C TRP A 11 4.25 -11.08 7.29
N LEU A 12 3.09 -11.15 6.63
CA LEU A 12 2.95 -11.18 5.18
C LEU A 12 2.21 -9.94 4.69
N CYS A 13 2.81 -9.23 3.74
CA CYS A 13 2.18 -8.11 3.05
C CYS A 13 1.68 -8.55 1.67
N ALA A 14 0.46 -8.16 1.34
CA ALA A 14 -0.19 -8.46 0.06
C ALA A 14 -0.77 -7.20 -0.57
N ALA A 15 -0.26 -6.83 -1.75
CA ALA A 15 -0.88 -5.82 -2.61
C ALA A 15 -1.97 -6.42 -3.46
N THR A 16 -3.18 -5.92 -3.25
CA THR A 16 -4.38 -6.21 -4.02
C THR A 16 -4.85 -4.96 -4.77
N GLU A 17 -5.84 -5.12 -5.64
CA GLU A 17 -6.50 -3.99 -6.30
C GLU A 17 -7.23 -3.07 -5.31
N GLN A 18 -7.61 -3.59 -4.14
CA GLN A 18 -8.38 -2.87 -3.12
C GLN A 18 -7.50 -2.17 -2.07
N GLY A 19 -6.20 -2.46 -2.04
CA GLY A 19 -5.28 -1.98 -1.02
C GLY A 19 -4.20 -2.98 -0.66
N ILE A 20 -3.42 -2.65 0.38
CA ILE A 20 -2.34 -3.50 0.89
C ILE A 20 -2.77 -4.05 2.24
N LYS A 21 -2.84 -5.38 2.35
CA LYS A 21 -3.15 -6.06 3.61
C LYS A 21 -1.88 -6.62 4.23
N ILE A 22 -1.76 -6.46 5.55
CA ILE A 22 -0.66 -7.01 6.34
C ILE A 22 -1.26 -8.03 7.29
N TRP A 23 -0.75 -9.25 7.22
CA TRP A 23 -1.19 -10.38 8.03
C TRP A 23 -0.10 -10.75 9.02
N ASP A 24 -0.51 -11.09 10.23
CA ASP A 24 0.31 -11.85 11.16
C ASP A 24 0.10 -13.34 10.88
N LEU A 25 1.17 -14.03 10.54
CA LEU A 25 1.13 -15.44 10.16
C LEU A 25 1.04 -16.36 11.38
N GLU A 26 1.39 -15.90 12.58
CA GLU A 26 1.30 -16.68 13.81
C GLU A 26 -0.16 -16.76 14.27
N SER A 27 -0.80 -15.61 14.44
CA SER A 27 -2.21 -15.51 14.84
C SER A 27 -3.19 -15.71 13.68
N LYS A 28 -2.71 -15.68 12.43
CA LYS A 28 -3.52 -15.71 11.20
C LYS A 28 -4.54 -14.57 11.12
N SER A 29 -4.21 -13.42 11.68
CA SER A 29 -5.08 -12.24 11.72
C SER A 29 -4.54 -11.10 10.84
N ILE A 30 -5.43 -10.21 10.41
CA ILE A 30 -5.03 -8.96 9.74
C ILE A 30 -4.51 -8.01 10.81
N VAL A 31 -3.29 -7.51 10.60
CA VAL A 31 -2.67 -6.46 11.43
C VAL A 31 -3.06 -5.09 10.90
N GLU A 32 -2.96 -4.90 9.59
CA GLU A 32 -3.22 -3.62 8.93
C GLU A 32 -3.90 -3.79 7.56
N ASP A 33 -4.73 -2.81 7.20
CA ASP A 33 -5.40 -2.71 5.90
C ASP A 33 -5.16 -1.30 5.32
N LEU A 34 -4.04 -1.14 4.62
CA LEU A 34 -3.60 0.14 4.06
C LEU A 34 -4.37 0.43 2.78
N LYS A 35 -5.22 1.46 2.82
CA LYS A 35 -5.99 1.94 1.67
C LYS A 35 -5.57 3.35 1.29
N VAL A 36 -5.56 3.62 -0.01
CA VAL A 36 -5.33 4.96 -0.53
C VAL A 36 -6.63 5.74 -0.40
N ASP A 37 -6.60 6.88 0.29
CA ASP A 37 -7.72 7.80 0.30
C ASP A 37 -7.75 8.57 -1.03
N LEU A 38 -8.57 8.09 -1.95
CA LEU A 38 -8.73 8.66 -3.30
C LEU A 38 -9.21 10.12 -3.26
N LYS A 39 -9.80 10.59 -2.14
CA LYS A 39 -10.24 11.99 -2.00
C LYS A 39 -9.06 12.94 -1.85
N ALA A 40 -8.02 12.54 -1.11
CA ALA A 40 -6.84 13.38 -0.89
C ALA A 40 -5.95 13.51 -2.15
N GLU A 41 -6.00 12.53 -3.05
CA GLU A 41 -5.28 12.56 -4.33
C GLU A 41 -6.01 13.37 -5.40
N ALA A 42 -7.35 13.37 -5.40
CA ALA A 42 -8.16 14.17 -6.32
C ALA A 42 -7.96 15.68 -6.13
N GLU A 43 -7.57 16.13 -4.92
CA GLU A 43 -7.26 17.54 -4.64
C GLU A 43 -5.84 17.96 -5.05
N LYS A 44 -4.95 17.02 -5.41
CA LYS A 44 -3.58 17.31 -5.85
C LYS A 44 -3.37 17.20 -7.37
N SER A 45 -4.31 16.60 -8.10
CA SER A 45 -4.22 16.52 -9.55
C SER A 45 -4.86 17.76 -10.20
N ASP A 46 -4.06 18.80 -10.43
CA ASP A 46 -4.34 19.91 -11.36
C ASP A 46 -4.33 19.41 -12.83
N VAL A 47 -5.05 18.33 -13.13
CA VAL A 47 -5.18 17.80 -14.49
C VAL A 47 -6.64 17.83 -14.87
N THR A 48 -6.97 18.86 -15.65
CA THR A 48 -8.22 19.00 -16.40
C THR A 48 -8.32 17.88 -17.43
N ASP A 49 -8.76 16.67 -17.04
CA ASP A 49 -9.02 15.61 -18.01
C ASP A 49 -10.51 15.31 -18.16
N ILE A 50 -10.95 15.59 -19.37
CA ILE A 50 -12.28 15.43 -19.94
C ILE A 50 -12.55 13.93 -20.05
N GLY A 51 -13.21 13.34 -19.05
CA GLY A 51 -13.69 11.96 -19.16
C GLY A 51 -13.71 11.22 -17.83
N ASN A 52 -14.88 11.21 -17.21
CA ASN A 52 -15.23 10.54 -15.95
C ASN A 52 -15.04 9.00 -15.97
N LYS A 53 -13.82 8.51 -16.15
CA LYS A 53 -13.44 7.14 -15.77
C LYS A 53 -12.67 7.25 -14.46
N LYS A 54 -13.32 6.91 -13.34
CA LYS A 54 -12.64 6.70 -12.06
C LYS A 54 -11.50 5.69 -12.29
N LYS A 55 -10.28 6.18 -12.48
CA LYS A 55 -9.11 5.34 -12.67
C LYS A 55 -8.86 4.65 -11.33
N VAL A 56 -8.98 3.31 -11.31
CA VAL A 56 -8.75 2.53 -10.09
C VAL A 56 -7.26 2.60 -9.78
N ILE A 57 -6.91 3.24 -8.67
CA ILE A 57 -5.53 3.32 -8.17
C ILE A 57 -5.27 2.12 -7.28
N TYR A 58 -4.27 1.32 -7.62
CA TYR A 58 -3.91 0.14 -6.84
C TYR A 58 -2.41 -0.11 -6.84
N CYS A 59 -1.97 -0.91 -5.87
CA CYS A 59 -0.56 -1.20 -5.64
C CYS A 59 -0.03 -2.24 -6.63
N THR A 60 1.05 -1.89 -7.33
CA THR A 60 1.72 -2.77 -8.30
C THR A 60 2.90 -3.49 -7.68
N SER A 61 3.61 -2.83 -6.76
CA SER A 61 4.86 -3.31 -6.15
C SER A 61 4.97 -2.84 -4.70
N LEU A 62 5.59 -3.65 -3.85
CA LEU A 62 5.91 -3.26 -2.46
C LEU A 62 7.23 -3.87 -1.99
N ASN A 63 7.93 -3.18 -1.10
CA ASN A 63 9.12 -3.68 -0.43
C ASN A 63 9.32 -3.02 0.94
N TRP A 64 9.78 -3.79 1.91
CA TRP A 64 10.14 -3.31 3.23
C TRP A 64 11.53 -2.67 3.24
N SER A 65 11.72 -1.68 4.11
CA SER A 65 13.06 -1.29 4.53
C SER A 65 13.75 -2.45 5.24
N ALA A 66 15.09 -2.49 5.20
CA ALA A 66 15.86 -3.59 5.76
C ALA A 66 15.65 -3.77 7.29
N ASP A 67 15.33 -2.68 8.00
CA ASP A 67 15.01 -2.70 9.43
C ASP A 67 13.54 -3.09 9.72
N GLY A 68 12.70 -3.23 8.68
CA GLY A 68 11.28 -3.55 8.74
C GLY A 68 10.42 -2.49 9.44
N SER A 69 10.87 -1.23 9.47
CA SER A 69 10.10 -0.11 10.03
C SER A 69 9.20 0.57 9.01
N THR A 70 9.57 0.47 7.73
CA THR A 70 8.96 1.23 6.65
C THR A 70 8.58 0.30 5.50
N LEU A 71 7.37 0.48 4.97
CA LEU A 71 6.91 -0.19 3.76
C LEU A 71 6.80 0.82 2.62
N PHE A 72 7.49 0.54 1.52
CA PHE A 72 7.39 1.31 0.28
C PHE A 72 6.41 0.61 -0.65
N SER A 73 5.48 1.36 -1.26
CA SER A 73 4.57 0.82 -2.26
C SER A 73 4.42 1.71 -3.49
N GLY A 74 4.57 1.11 -4.66
CA GLY A 74 4.38 1.77 -5.96
C GLY A 74 2.96 1.52 -6.50
N TYR A 75 2.33 2.57 -7.02
CA TYR A 75 0.94 2.53 -7.51
C TYR A 75 0.83 2.81 -9.01
N THR A 76 -0.35 2.53 -9.58
CA THR A 76 -0.67 2.74 -11.01
C THR A 76 -0.79 4.20 -11.45
N ASP A 77 -0.81 5.12 -10.49
CA ASP A 77 -0.73 6.57 -10.70
C ASP A 77 0.72 7.08 -10.86
N GLY A 78 1.72 6.20 -10.71
CA GLY A 78 3.13 6.57 -10.74
C GLY A 78 3.65 7.13 -9.43
N VAL A 79 2.83 7.15 -8.37
CA VAL A 79 3.21 7.65 -7.04
C VAL A 79 3.76 6.50 -6.19
N ILE A 80 4.87 6.76 -5.52
CA ILE A 80 5.40 5.88 -4.46
C ILE A 80 4.92 6.42 -3.12
N ARG A 81 4.27 5.55 -2.33
CA ARG A 81 3.79 5.86 -0.99
C ARG A 81 4.66 5.14 0.04
N VAL A 82 4.87 5.82 1.17
CA VAL A 82 5.73 5.37 2.25
C VAL A 82 4.87 5.23 3.50
N TRP A 83 4.89 4.04 4.10
CA TRP A 83 4.11 3.72 5.29
C TRP A 83 5.06 3.42 6.44
N GLY A 84 4.98 4.23 7.51
CA GLY A 84 5.67 3.94 8.76
C GLY A 84 4.84 2.93 9.56
N ILE A 85 5.37 1.73 9.76
CA ILE A 85 4.66 0.68 10.48
C ILE A 85 5.29 0.58 11.88
N GLY A 86 4.72 1.37 12.79
CA GLY A 86 5.26 1.60 14.13
C GLY A 86 5.46 0.34 14.96
N ARG A 87 6.43 0.40 15.87
CA ARG A 87 6.49 -0.49 17.04
C ARG A 87 5.43 0.02 18.02
N TYR A 88 4.31 -0.70 18.14
CA TYR A 88 3.57 -0.70 19.40
C TYR A 88 4.40 -1.43 20.46
#